data_AF-Q4R0Y4-F1
#
_entry.id   AF-Q4R0Y4-F1
#
_cell.length_a   1.000
_cell.length_b   1.000
_cell.length_c   1.000
_cell.angle_alpha   90.00
_cell.angle_beta   90.00
_cell.angle_gamma   90.00
#
_symmetry.space_group_name_H-M   'P 1'
#
loop_
_entity.id
_entity.type
_entity.pdbx_description
1 polymer ?
#
loop_
_entity_poly.entity_id
_entity_poly.type
_entity_poly.pdbx_seq_one_letter_code
_entity_poly.pdbx_strand_id
1 'polypeptide(L)'
;MGLLTCVLIALKLQAVAASYYIVNKTLEMQVKFRCHCEPQEECILGKDYCETVSKCYASIVREDGYDVRRWGCLERRDNSILTCGTAPGHHAVVHCCPDSFCNGNVTPTYAPLFSNNNGMEGMSLLYSAQVQLALAILLPLSLLVIGIPLIFVLCRWRHKRRMQQLNARERFLGYNGDINAEPVGDNTLQDLYEHSVTSGSGSGLPLLVQRTVARQVSLIECIGKGRFGEVWRGLYHGENVAVKIFSSRDEASWARESEIYNTVLLRHENILGFLASDMTSRNSCTQLWLITHYHEHGSLYDFLNRNVVDKETMLKLMHSAASGLVHLHTEIFGTQGKPAIAHRDIKSKNILV
;
A
#
# COMPACT_ATOMS: atom_id res chain seq x y z
N MET A 1 -26.63 -1.96 19.08
CA MET A 1 -25.39 -1.27 18.62
C MET A 1 -24.82 -1.87 17.33
N GLY A 2 -24.84 -3.19 17.10
CA GLY A 2 -24.33 -3.82 15.85
C GLY A 2 -25.18 -3.63 14.58
N LEU A 3 -26.50 -3.54 14.71
CA LEU A 3 -27.41 -3.22 13.59
C LEU A 3 -27.20 -1.80 13.07
N LEU A 4 -26.88 -0.84 13.94
CA LEU A 4 -26.65 0.56 13.55
C LEU A 4 -25.32 0.71 12.78
N THR A 5 -24.29 -0.06 13.14
CA THR A 5 -23.01 -0.09 12.42
C THR A 5 -23.09 -0.89 11.12
N CYS A 6 -23.89 -1.96 11.05
CA CYS A 6 -24.18 -2.64 9.78
C CYS A 6 -24.99 -1.75 8.84
N VAL A 7 -25.96 -0.99 9.36
CA VAL A 7 -26.67 0.03 8.58
C VAL A 7 -25.70 1.15 8.19
N LEU A 8 -24.78 1.61 9.03
CA LEU A 8 -23.77 2.64 8.67
C LEU A 8 -22.70 2.15 7.67
N ILE A 9 -22.35 0.87 7.66
CA ILE A 9 -21.36 0.30 6.72
C ILE A 9 -22.03 -0.10 5.41
N ALA A 10 -23.25 -0.66 5.45
CA ALA A 10 -24.08 -0.86 4.28
C ALA A 10 -24.48 0.50 3.67
N LEU A 11 -24.79 1.51 4.49
CA LEU A 11 -24.96 2.89 4.04
C LEU A 11 -23.64 3.53 3.61
N LYS A 12 -22.46 3.15 4.09
CA LYS A 12 -21.17 3.65 3.55
C LYS A 12 -20.80 2.97 2.23
N LEU A 13 -21.12 1.70 2.05
CA LEU A 13 -20.91 0.98 0.79
C LEU A 13 -21.98 1.36 -0.25
N GLN A 14 -23.23 1.52 0.16
CA GLN A 14 -24.28 2.18 -0.63
C GLN A 14 -24.00 3.67 -0.79
N ALA A 15 -23.34 4.37 0.12
CA ALA A 15 -22.92 5.76 -0.09
C ALA A 15 -21.62 5.86 -0.87
N VAL A 16 -20.83 4.80 -1.05
CA VAL A 16 -19.72 4.78 -2.02
C VAL A 16 -20.26 4.43 -3.40
N ALA A 17 -21.18 3.48 -3.51
CA ALA A 17 -21.90 3.17 -4.75
C ALA A 17 -22.85 4.32 -5.15
N ALA A 18 -23.54 4.94 -4.19
CA ALA A 18 -24.34 6.14 -4.38
C ALA A 18 -23.45 7.38 -4.41
N SER A 19 -22.24 7.46 -3.85
CA SER A 19 -21.32 8.56 -4.19
C SER A 19 -20.81 8.39 -5.61
N TYR A 20 -20.62 7.17 -6.11
CA TYR A 20 -20.28 6.94 -7.52
C TYR A 20 -21.47 7.30 -8.44
N TYR A 21 -22.70 6.95 -8.04
CA TYR A 21 -23.94 7.25 -8.77
C TYR A 21 -24.38 8.72 -8.62
N ILE A 22 -24.21 9.33 -7.46
CA ILE A 22 -24.48 10.74 -7.14
C ILE A 22 -23.37 11.60 -7.70
N VAL A 23 -22.08 11.24 -7.70
CA VAL A 23 -21.03 12.00 -8.41
C VAL A 23 -21.31 12.05 -9.91
N ASN A 24 -21.86 10.99 -10.50
CA ASN A 24 -22.34 11.01 -11.88
C ASN A 24 -23.68 11.76 -12.07
N LYS A 25 -24.54 11.86 -11.05
CA LYS A 25 -25.84 12.56 -11.12
C LYS A 25 -25.83 13.99 -10.54
N THR A 26 -24.76 14.42 -9.86
CA THR A 26 -24.50 15.77 -9.33
C THR A 26 -23.52 16.56 -10.20
N LEU A 27 -23.10 15.98 -11.33
CA LEU A 27 -22.53 16.74 -12.45
C LEU A 27 -23.56 17.64 -13.16
N GLU A 28 -24.81 17.72 -12.70
CA GLU A 28 -25.82 18.70 -13.16
C GLU A 28 -26.35 19.59 -12.04
N MET A 29 -25.48 20.05 -11.13
CA MET A 29 -25.71 21.31 -10.43
C MET A 29 -24.41 22.11 -10.34
N GLN A 30 -23.75 22.30 -11.50
CA GLN A 30 -22.63 23.22 -11.60
C GLN A 30 -23.14 24.65 -11.40
N VAL A 31 -22.62 25.35 -10.39
CA VAL A 31 -22.83 26.80 -10.23
C VAL A 31 -22.34 27.45 -11.52
N LYS A 32 -23.27 28.03 -12.28
CA LYS A 32 -22.96 28.75 -13.52
C LYS A 32 -22.59 30.19 -13.19
N PHE A 33 -21.37 30.58 -13.53
CA PHE A 33 -20.92 31.96 -13.52
C PHE A 33 -21.28 32.62 -14.85
N ARG A 34 -21.68 33.89 -14.80
CA ARG A 34 -21.85 34.73 -15.99
C ARG A 34 -20.64 35.63 -16.10
N CYS A 35 -19.96 35.66 -17.25
CA CYS A 35 -18.81 36.54 -17.47
C CYS A 35 -19.16 37.58 -18.51
N HIS A 36 -18.56 38.78 -18.40
CA HIS A 36 -18.62 39.76 -19.46
C HIS A 36 -17.91 39.22 -20.71
N CYS A 37 -18.49 39.42 -21.88
CA CYS A 37 -17.99 38.88 -23.14
C CYS A 37 -17.86 39.98 -24.18
N GLU A 38 -16.66 40.12 -24.75
CA GLU A 38 -16.33 41.11 -25.78
C GLU A 38 -15.08 40.63 -26.57
N PRO A 39 -15.06 40.69 -27.92
CA PRO A 39 -16.05 41.29 -28.84
C PRO A 39 -17.32 40.44 -29.06
N GLN A 40 -18.43 41.07 -29.46
CA GLN A 40 -19.76 40.45 -29.60
C GLN A 40 -19.82 39.23 -30.55
N GLU A 41 -18.90 39.14 -31.51
CA GLU A 41 -18.80 38.02 -32.46
C GLU A 41 -18.45 36.68 -31.79
N GLU A 42 -17.81 36.73 -30.62
CA GLU A 42 -17.40 35.56 -29.82
C GLU A 42 -18.42 35.22 -28.71
N CYS A 43 -19.52 35.98 -28.62
CA CYS A 43 -20.51 35.87 -27.57
C CYS A 43 -21.79 35.14 -28.05
N ILE A 44 -22.60 34.68 -27.09
CA ILE A 44 -23.90 34.07 -27.40
C ILE A 44 -24.75 35.10 -28.16
N LEU A 45 -25.34 34.71 -29.30
CA LEU A 45 -26.09 35.58 -30.21
C LEU A 45 -27.02 36.56 -29.44
N GLY A 46 -26.69 37.85 -29.49
CA GLY A 46 -27.49 38.93 -28.90
C GLY A 46 -27.29 39.18 -27.39
N LYS A 47 -26.22 38.67 -26.77
CA LYS A 47 -25.90 38.88 -25.35
C LYS A 47 -24.45 39.37 -25.16
N ASP A 48 -24.25 40.23 -24.17
CA ASP A 48 -22.96 40.77 -23.71
C ASP A 48 -22.27 39.88 -22.65
N TYR A 49 -22.74 38.63 -22.52
CA TYR A 49 -22.24 37.68 -21.53
C TYR A 49 -22.18 36.26 -22.06
N CYS A 50 -21.32 35.46 -21.43
CA CYS A 50 -21.21 34.02 -21.61
C CYS A 50 -21.42 33.30 -20.27
N GLU A 51 -21.77 32.00 -20.29
CA GLU A 51 -21.96 31.18 -19.09
C GLU A 51 -20.87 30.11 -18.99
N THR A 52 -20.23 30.00 -17.83
CA THR A 52 -19.22 28.97 -17.56
C THR A 52 -19.34 28.37 -16.18
N VAL A 53 -18.79 27.18 -16.03
CA VAL A 53 -18.67 26.42 -14.78
C VAL A 53 -17.23 26.45 -14.23
N SER A 54 -16.34 27.18 -14.91
CA SER A 54 -14.93 27.34 -14.54
C SER A 54 -14.62 28.78 -14.08
N LYS A 55 -14.05 29.64 -14.94
CA LYS A 55 -13.62 30.99 -14.58
C LYS A 55 -13.86 31.98 -15.73
N CYS A 56 -14.03 33.24 -15.39
CA CYS A 56 -14.02 34.35 -16.34
C CYS A 56 -12.58 34.77 -16.64
N TYR A 57 -12.32 35.30 -17.84
CA TYR A 57 -11.02 35.86 -18.20
C TYR A 57 -11.12 37.26 -18.84
N ALA A 58 -10.03 38.02 -18.73
CA ALA A 58 -9.74 39.24 -19.46
C ALA A 58 -8.29 39.18 -19.93
N SER A 59 -8.03 39.38 -21.23
CA SER A 59 -6.69 39.26 -21.80
C SER A 59 -6.34 40.41 -22.73
N ILE A 60 -5.05 40.73 -22.79
CA ILE A 60 -4.44 41.58 -23.81
C ILE A 60 -3.33 40.78 -24.51
N VAL A 61 -3.36 40.75 -25.84
CA VAL A 61 -2.37 40.07 -26.67
C VAL A 61 -1.96 41.01 -27.79
N ARG A 62 -0.67 41.06 -28.10
CA ARG A 62 -0.16 41.82 -29.25
C ARG A 62 -0.24 40.94 -30.50
N GLU A 63 -1.20 41.20 -31.37
CA GLU A 63 -1.37 40.57 -32.69
C GLU A 63 -1.07 41.62 -33.78
N ASP A 64 -0.18 41.32 -34.72
CA ASP A 64 0.17 42.18 -35.87
C ASP A 64 0.51 43.65 -35.52
N GLY A 65 1.11 43.88 -34.34
CA GLY A 65 1.51 45.21 -33.88
C GLY A 65 0.41 46.01 -33.18
N TYR A 66 -0.80 45.47 -33.09
CA TYR A 66 -1.93 46.07 -32.37
C TYR A 66 -2.23 45.29 -31.08
N ASP A 67 -2.67 46.00 -30.06
CA ASP A 67 -3.10 45.38 -28.80
C ASP A 67 -4.56 44.94 -28.91
N VAL A 68 -4.78 43.63 -28.98
CA VAL A 68 -6.11 43.02 -29.03
C VAL A 68 -6.54 42.63 -27.62
N ARG A 69 -7.71 43.10 -27.20
CA ARG A 69 -8.30 42.76 -25.89
C ARG A 69 -9.50 41.86 -26.07
N ARG A 70 -9.62 40.85 -25.20
CA ARG A 70 -10.74 39.90 -25.20
C ARG A 70 -11.21 39.61 -23.78
N TRP A 71 -12.52 39.44 -23.63
CA TRP A 71 -13.19 39.05 -22.38
C TRP A 71 -14.11 37.88 -22.67
N GLY A 72 -14.14 36.89 -21.76
CA GLY A 72 -15.01 35.74 -21.97
C GLY A 72 -14.93 34.67 -20.89
N CYS A 73 -15.34 33.47 -21.29
CA CYS A 73 -15.56 32.31 -20.44
C CYS A 73 -14.60 31.16 -20.79
N LEU A 74 -14.06 30.48 -19.78
CA LEU A 74 -13.28 29.24 -19.99
C LEU A 74 -14.19 28.03 -19.82
N GLU A 75 -14.48 27.28 -20.88
CA GLU A 75 -15.46 26.17 -20.83
C GLU A 75 -14.99 24.95 -20.03
N ARG A 76 -13.70 24.58 -20.11
CA ARG A 76 -13.12 23.41 -19.42
C ARG A 76 -12.18 23.82 -18.28
N ARG A 77 -12.16 23.02 -17.21
CA ARG A 77 -11.21 23.19 -16.09
C ARG A 77 -9.75 23.11 -16.55
N ASP A 78 -9.42 22.23 -17.48
CA ASP A 78 -8.05 22.06 -17.96
C ASP A 78 -7.56 23.32 -18.71
N ASN A 79 -8.41 23.91 -19.54
CA ASN A 79 -8.13 25.19 -20.21
C ASN A 79 -7.93 26.31 -19.18
N SER A 80 -8.72 26.32 -18.10
CA SER A 80 -8.55 27.33 -17.04
C SER A 80 -7.23 27.24 -16.28
N ILE A 81 -6.64 26.04 -16.16
CA ILE A 81 -5.35 25.86 -15.49
C ILE A 81 -4.22 26.37 -16.39
N LEU A 82 -4.28 26.06 -17.69
CA LEU A 82 -3.26 26.46 -18.66
C LEU A 82 -3.30 27.98 -18.94
N THR A 83 -4.49 28.53 -19.19
CA THR A 83 -4.63 29.94 -19.54
C THR A 83 -4.40 30.87 -18.34
N CYS A 84 -4.92 30.53 -17.16
CA CYS A 84 -4.77 31.37 -15.97
C CYS A 84 -3.44 31.16 -15.21
N GLY A 85 -2.69 30.10 -15.54
CA GLY A 85 -1.36 29.84 -14.98
C GLY A 85 -0.21 30.47 -15.74
N THR A 86 -0.49 31.17 -16.84
CA THR A 86 0.53 31.80 -17.68
C THR A 86 1.07 33.06 -16.99
N ALA A 87 2.38 33.12 -16.73
CA ALA A 87 3.01 34.30 -16.16
C ALA A 87 2.87 35.52 -17.11
N PRO A 88 2.66 36.74 -16.58
CA PRO A 88 2.47 37.93 -17.41
C PRO A 88 3.71 38.19 -18.27
N GLY A 89 3.57 38.06 -19.58
CA GLY A 89 4.63 38.29 -20.55
C GLY A 89 4.53 39.66 -21.22
N HIS A 90 5.57 40.04 -21.96
CA HIS A 90 5.59 41.30 -22.74
C HIS A 90 4.68 41.28 -23.98
N HIS A 91 4.16 40.11 -24.38
CA HIS A 91 3.36 39.92 -25.60
C HIS A 91 1.93 39.44 -25.32
N ALA A 92 1.65 38.90 -24.13
CA ALA A 92 0.34 38.42 -23.73
C ALA A 92 0.20 38.45 -22.20
N VAL A 93 -0.93 38.96 -21.72
CA VAL A 93 -1.31 38.95 -20.30
C VAL A 93 -2.76 38.49 -20.19
N VAL A 94 -3.03 37.58 -19.25
CA VAL A 94 -4.37 37.07 -18.98
C VAL A 94 -4.66 37.17 -17.48
N HIS A 95 -5.80 37.76 -17.13
CA HIS A 95 -6.35 37.77 -15.78
C HIS A 95 -7.58 36.88 -15.72
N CYS A 96 -7.67 36.05 -14.68
CA CYS A 96 -8.81 35.18 -14.44
C CYS A 96 -9.39 35.38 -13.04
N CYS A 97 -10.70 35.29 -12.92
CA CYS A 97 -11.40 35.44 -11.65
C CYS A 97 -12.58 34.46 -11.53
N PRO A 98 -12.93 34.01 -10.31
CA PRO A 98 -13.93 32.95 -10.10
C PRO A 98 -15.34 33.45 -9.74
N ASP A 99 -15.70 34.71 -10.05
CA ASP A 99 -16.99 35.31 -9.68
C ASP A 99 -17.79 35.79 -10.92
N SER A 100 -19.12 35.92 -10.79
CA SER A 100 -19.95 36.44 -11.89
C SER A 100 -19.64 37.91 -12.19
N PHE A 101 -19.42 38.23 -13.47
CA PHE A 101 -19.09 39.55 -14.03
C PHE A 101 -17.79 40.18 -13.49
N CYS A 102 -16.93 39.40 -12.83
CA CYS A 102 -15.70 39.90 -12.23
C CYS A 102 -14.68 40.45 -13.26
N ASN A 103 -14.77 40.01 -14.51
CA ASN A 103 -13.87 40.43 -15.58
C ASN A 103 -14.28 41.76 -16.24
N GLY A 104 -15.49 42.29 -15.96
CA GLY A 104 -16.01 43.48 -16.63
C GLY A 104 -15.31 44.79 -16.29
N ASN A 105 -14.65 44.88 -15.12
CA ASN A 105 -13.92 46.09 -14.69
C ASN A 105 -12.40 45.89 -14.67
N VAL A 106 -11.90 44.88 -15.39
CA VAL A 106 -10.48 44.54 -15.45
C VAL A 106 -9.90 45.02 -16.77
N THR A 107 -8.95 45.96 -16.69
CA THR A 107 -8.12 46.39 -17.82
C THR A 107 -6.73 45.75 -17.74
N PRO A 108 -6.47 44.67 -18.50
CA PRO A 108 -5.16 44.03 -18.55
C PRO A 108 -4.08 44.98 -19.11
N THR A 109 -2.92 45.06 -18.44
CA THR A 109 -1.75 45.86 -18.86
C THR A 109 -0.46 45.04 -18.85
N TYR A 110 0.50 45.38 -19.71
CA TYR A 110 1.79 44.70 -19.77
C TYR A 110 2.67 45.04 -18.56
N ALA A 111 3.52 44.10 -18.15
CA ALA A 111 4.51 44.32 -17.10
C ALA A 111 5.55 45.40 -17.54
N PRO A 112 5.96 46.32 -16.65
CA PRO A 112 6.95 47.35 -16.97
C PRO A 112 8.31 46.73 -17.32
N LEU A 113 8.92 47.22 -18.40
CA LEU A 113 10.28 46.84 -18.81
C LEU A 113 11.30 47.52 -17.88
N PHE A 114 11.96 46.74 -17.02
CA PHE A 114 13.10 47.24 -16.25
C PHE A 114 14.32 47.38 -17.16
N SER A 115 14.74 48.62 -17.41
CA SER A 115 15.99 48.97 -18.11
C SER A 115 17.16 48.88 -17.11
N ASN A 116 17.95 47.81 -17.20
CA ASN A 116 19.18 47.65 -16.40
C ASN A 116 20.31 48.51 -16.97
N ASN A 117 20.55 49.66 -16.37
CA ASN A 117 21.87 50.31 -16.40
C ASN A 117 22.47 50.19 -15.00
N ASN A 118 23.53 49.38 -14.89
CA ASN A 118 24.76 49.67 -14.13
C ASN A 118 25.61 48.39 -14.06
N GLY A 119 26.69 48.37 -14.84
CA GLY A 119 27.77 47.42 -14.69
C GLY A 119 28.62 47.74 -13.46
N MET A 120 29.37 46.72 -13.02
CA MET A 120 30.53 46.79 -12.12
C MET A 120 30.35 46.46 -10.62
N GLU A 121 29.40 45.60 -10.25
CA GLU A 121 29.40 44.88 -8.94
C GLU A 121 29.07 43.37 -9.01
N GLY A 122 28.65 42.84 -10.16
CA GLY A 122 28.11 41.47 -10.27
C GLY A 122 29.12 40.30 -10.34
N MET A 123 30.43 40.57 -10.42
CA MET A 123 31.43 39.51 -10.67
C MET A 123 31.84 38.72 -9.41
N SER A 124 31.78 39.34 -8.24
CA SER A 124 32.15 38.69 -6.96
C SER A 124 31.02 37.86 -6.35
N LEU A 125 29.76 38.21 -6.62
CA LEU A 125 28.57 37.56 -6.06
C LEU A 125 28.20 36.24 -6.79
N LEU A 126 28.46 36.15 -8.09
CA LEU A 126 28.21 34.92 -8.85
C LEU A 126 29.21 33.81 -8.49
N TYR A 127 30.47 34.18 -8.20
CA TYR A 127 31.54 33.24 -7.85
C TYR A 127 31.28 32.57 -6.49
N SER A 128 30.85 33.33 -5.49
CA SER A 128 30.51 32.78 -4.18
C SER A 128 29.27 31.87 -4.23
N ALA A 129 28.25 32.24 -5.01
CA ALA A 129 27.04 31.42 -5.18
C ALA A 129 27.32 30.10 -5.92
N GLN A 130 28.15 30.11 -6.96
CA GLN A 130 28.53 28.90 -7.69
C GLN A 130 29.37 27.94 -6.84
N VAL A 131 30.29 28.48 -6.03
CA VAL A 131 31.10 27.67 -5.10
C VAL A 131 30.23 27.08 -3.98
N GLN A 132 29.27 27.84 -3.44
CA GLN A 132 28.34 27.32 -2.42
C GLN A 132 27.43 26.22 -2.98
N LEU A 133 26.92 26.37 -4.20
CA LEU A 133 26.10 25.35 -4.85
C LEU A 133 26.92 24.07 -5.13
N ALA A 134 28.16 24.21 -5.58
CA ALA A 134 29.05 23.07 -5.81
C ALA A 134 29.35 22.31 -4.51
N LEU A 135 29.62 23.01 -3.41
CA LEU A 135 29.83 22.39 -2.09
C LEU A 135 28.57 21.69 -1.57
N ALA A 136 27.39 22.29 -1.75
CA ALA A 136 26.12 21.70 -1.32
C ALA A 136 25.78 20.38 -2.03
N ILE A 137 26.29 20.16 -3.25
CA ILE A 137 26.04 18.94 -4.03
C ILE A 137 27.17 17.91 -3.86
N LEU A 138 28.43 18.35 -3.91
CA LEU A 138 29.59 17.45 -3.88
C LEU A 138 29.84 16.84 -2.48
N LEU A 139 29.51 17.58 -1.42
CA LEU A 139 29.69 17.10 -0.04
C LEU A 139 28.75 15.93 0.33
N PRO A 140 27.43 15.97 0.07
CA PRO A 140 26.58 14.80 0.30
C PRO A 140 26.89 13.64 -0.65
N LEU A 141 27.28 13.89 -1.91
CA LEU A 141 27.68 12.83 -2.83
C LEU A 141 28.94 12.11 -2.36
N SER A 142 29.96 12.84 -1.88
CA SER A 142 31.18 12.22 -1.32
C SER A 142 30.90 11.41 -0.05
N LEU A 143 30.03 11.90 0.84
CA LEU A 143 29.60 11.16 2.03
C LEU A 143 28.84 9.88 1.66
N LEU A 144 28.07 9.90 0.58
CA LEU A 144 27.31 8.73 0.11
C LEU A 144 28.26 7.71 -0.55
N VAL A 145 29.19 8.17 -1.40
CA VAL A 145 30.14 7.30 -2.11
C VAL A 145 31.20 6.70 -1.18
N ILE A 146 31.62 7.40 -0.13
CA ILE A 146 32.63 6.90 0.82
C ILE A 146 31.99 6.25 2.06
N GLY A 147 30.88 6.81 2.54
CA GLY A 147 30.20 6.32 3.75
C GLY A 147 29.54 4.96 3.56
N ILE A 148 28.87 4.72 2.42
CA ILE A 148 28.24 3.42 2.14
C ILE A 148 29.25 2.27 2.11
N PRO A 149 30.38 2.33 1.37
CA PRO A 149 31.36 1.26 1.40
C PRO A 149 32.05 1.12 2.76
N LEU A 150 32.30 2.21 3.49
CA LEU A 150 32.85 2.14 4.85
C LEU A 150 31.89 1.40 5.79
N ILE A 151 30.61 1.74 5.77
CA ILE A 151 29.57 1.06 6.56
C ILE A 151 29.45 -0.40 6.15
N PHE A 152 29.47 -0.70 4.84
CA PHE A 152 29.42 -2.07 4.34
C PHE A 152 30.62 -2.91 4.79
N VAL A 153 31.83 -2.34 4.75
CA VAL A 153 33.06 -2.98 5.25
C VAL A 153 33.00 -3.18 6.76
N LEU A 154 32.55 -2.19 7.53
CA LEU A 154 32.38 -2.31 8.99
C LEU A 154 31.32 -3.35 9.36
N CYS A 155 30.21 -3.40 8.64
CA CYS A 155 29.16 -4.40 8.81
C CYS A 155 29.66 -5.80 8.46
N ARG A 156 30.36 -5.97 7.32
CA ARG A 156 31.01 -7.25 6.96
C ARG A 156 32.06 -7.68 7.98
N TRP A 157 32.85 -6.74 8.49
CA TRP A 157 33.86 -7.01 9.50
C TRP A 157 33.25 -7.44 10.83
N ARG A 158 32.21 -6.73 11.28
CA ARG A 158 31.41 -7.13 12.47
C ARG A 158 30.73 -8.49 12.28
N HIS A 159 30.16 -8.74 11.10
CA HIS A 159 29.53 -10.02 10.77
C HIS A 159 30.55 -11.15 10.75
N LYS A 160 31.73 -10.97 10.12
CA LYS A 160 32.80 -11.97 10.09
C LYS A 160 33.34 -12.27 11.49
N ARG A 161 33.51 -11.25 12.34
CA ARG A 161 33.88 -11.44 13.76
C ARG A 161 32.83 -12.25 14.53
N ARG A 162 31.53 -12.01 14.31
CA ARG A 162 30.46 -12.81 14.92
C ARG A 162 30.47 -14.27 14.43
N MET A 163 30.66 -14.49 13.12
CA MET A 163 30.71 -15.85 12.56
C MET A 163 31.93 -16.65 13.05
N GLN A 164 33.07 -16.00 13.29
CA GLN A 164 34.24 -16.67 13.88
C GLN A 164 33.98 -17.14 15.33
N GLN A 165 33.16 -16.41 16.10
CA GLN A 165 32.76 -16.83 17.45
C GLN A 165 31.79 -18.02 17.45
N LEU A 166 30.93 -18.12 16.43
CA LEU A 166 29.99 -19.24 16.28
C LEU A 166 30.69 -20.52 15.78
N ASN A 167 31.59 -20.42 14.78
CA ASN A 167 32.34 -21.56 14.26
C ASN A 167 33.33 -22.16 15.27
N ALA A 168 33.83 -21.36 16.22
CA ALA A 168 34.63 -21.87 17.35
C ALA A 168 33.81 -22.74 18.31
N ARG A 169 32.50 -22.53 18.39
CA ARG A 169 31.57 -23.27 19.27
C ARG A 169 31.13 -24.60 18.64
N GLU A 170 31.03 -24.67 17.31
CA GLU A 170 30.68 -25.90 16.58
C GLU A 170 31.81 -26.95 16.56
N ARG A 171 33.08 -26.54 16.49
CA ARG A 171 34.21 -27.51 16.55
C ARG A 171 34.31 -28.26 17.87
N PHE A 172 33.71 -27.76 18.95
CA PHE A 172 33.72 -28.42 20.26
C PHE A 172 32.64 -29.51 20.38
N LEU A 173 31.61 -29.48 19.52
CA LEU A 173 30.47 -30.40 19.58
C LEU A 173 30.52 -31.53 18.53
N GLY A 174 31.38 -31.43 17.51
CA GLY A 174 31.49 -32.40 16.42
C GLY A 174 32.38 -33.62 16.67
N TYR A 175 32.93 -33.81 17.88
CA TYR A 175 33.86 -34.92 18.18
C TYR A 175 33.19 -36.16 18.81
N ASN A 176 31.96 -36.04 19.32
CA ASN A 176 31.29 -37.15 20.01
C ASN A 176 29.92 -37.43 19.37
N GLY A 177 29.79 -38.50 18.58
CA GLY A 177 28.48 -38.96 18.15
C GLY A 177 28.48 -39.85 16.92
N ASP A 178 29.20 -40.96 16.96
CA ASP A 178 28.94 -42.11 16.10
C ASP A 178 28.34 -43.21 17.00
N ILE A 179 27.23 -43.84 16.59
CA ILE A 179 26.72 -45.19 16.96
C ILE A 179 25.26 -45.36 16.47
N ASN A 180 25.14 -46.12 15.38
CA ASN A 180 24.26 -47.27 15.06
C ASN A 180 22.85 -47.42 15.70
N ALA A 181 21.89 -47.76 14.83
CA ALA A 181 20.50 -48.11 15.15
C ALA A 181 20.24 -49.62 15.01
N GLU A 182 19.37 -50.17 15.86
CA GLU A 182 18.71 -51.49 15.68
C GLU A 182 17.21 -51.41 16.09
N PRO A 183 16.31 -52.25 15.52
CA PRO A 183 14.86 -52.13 15.69
C PRO A 183 14.25 -53.24 16.57
N VAL A 184 13.30 -52.86 17.44
CA VAL A 184 12.34 -53.74 18.15
C VAL A 184 11.11 -52.87 18.42
N GLY A 185 9.84 -53.24 18.31
CA GLY A 185 9.09 -54.48 18.18
C GLY A 185 7.68 -54.16 18.73
N ASP A 186 6.65 -54.72 18.10
CA ASP A 186 5.23 -54.30 18.19
C ASP A 186 4.62 -54.30 19.61
N ASN A 187 3.81 -53.28 19.91
CA ASN A 187 2.67 -53.33 20.85
C ASN A 187 1.68 -52.17 20.58
N THR A 188 0.41 -52.42 20.90
CA THR A 188 -0.82 -51.78 20.39
C THR A 188 -1.05 -50.31 20.79
N LEU A 189 -1.49 -49.53 19.81
CA LEU A 189 -1.53 -48.06 19.71
C LEU A 189 -2.66 -47.34 20.49
N GLN A 190 -3.46 -48.04 21.30
CA GLN A 190 -4.69 -47.47 21.89
C GLN A 190 -4.44 -46.75 23.24
N ASP A 191 -3.47 -47.20 24.03
CA ASP A 191 -3.30 -46.73 25.43
C ASP A 191 -2.40 -45.49 25.59
N LEU A 192 -1.77 -45.00 24.50
CA LEU A 192 -0.82 -43.87 24.54
C LEU A 192 -1.45 -42.49 24.22
N TYR A 193 -2.72 -42.44 23.81
CA TYR A 193 -3.34 -41.19 23.34
C TYR A 193 -3.90 -40.31 24.48
N GLU A 194 -4.02 -40.80 25.71
CA GLU A 194 -4.77 -40.09 26.76
C GLU A 194 -3.94 -39.22 27.72
N HIS A 195 -2.60 -39.16 27.63
CA HIS A 195 -1.78 -38.55 28.70
C HIS A 195 -0.69 -37.55 28.28
N SER A 196 -0.86 -36.77 27.21
CA SER A 196 0.08 -35.68 26.87
C SER A 196 -0.49 -34.28 27.11
N VAL A 197 -0.78 -33.97 28.37
CA VAL A 197 -0.64 -32.61 28.91
C VAL A 197 0.21 -32.69 30.17
N THR A 198 1.52 -32.76 30.02
CA THR A 198 2.43 -32.60 31.16
C THR A 198 3.81 -32.15 30.73
N SER A 199 4.30 -31.17 31.48
CA SER A 199 5.55 -30.45 31.36
C SER A 199 6.75 -31.30 31.78
N GLY A 200 7.83 -31.22 31.01
CA GLY A 200 9.20 -31.24 31.54
C GLY A 200 9.80 -32.59 31.93
N SER A 201 11.10 -32.70 31.62
CA SER A 201 12.05 -33.76 32.01
C SER A 201 12.13 -34.96 31.06
N GLY A 202 13.15 -34.90 30.18
CA GLY A 202 13.44 -35.91 29.17
C GLY A 202 14.02 -37.20 29.73
N SER A 203 13.15 -38.18 29.93
CA SER A 203 13.51 -39.59 30.15
C SER A 203 12.56 -40.59 29.47
N GLY A 204 11.72 -40.13 28.54
CA GLY A 204 10.81 -40.98 27.76
C GLY A 204 11.39 -41.37 26.39
N LEU A 205 11.02 -42.55 25.91
CA LEU A 205 11.29 -43.10 24.57
C LEU A 205 11.27 -42.02 23.48
N PRO A 206 12.13 -42.12 22.44
CA PRO A 206 12.08 -41.21 21.32
C PRO A 206 10.69 -41.34 20.71
N LEU A 207 9.84 -40.35 20.94
CA LEU A 207 8.58 -40.23 20.22
C LEU A 207 8.94 -40.42 18.75
N LEU A 208 8.33 -41.43 18.11
CA LEU A 208 8.15 -41.38 16.67
C LEU A 208 7.49 -40.03 16.43
N VAL A 209 8.31 -39.02 16.07
CA VAL A 209 7.85 -37.67 15.87
C VAL A 209 6.91 -37.78 14.69
N GLN A 210 5.62 -37.89 14.98
CA GLN A 210 4.57 -37.75 13.98
C GLN A 210 4.95 -36.48 13.23
N ARG A 211 5.27 -36.63 11.95
CA ARG A 211 5.86 -35.55 11.18
C ARG A 211 4.90 -34.38 11.25
N THR A 212 5.26 -33.36 12.01
CA THR A 212 4.45 -32.16 12.11
C THR A 212 4.42 -31.49 10.74
N VAL A 213 3.36 -30.74 10.44
CA VAL A 213 3.19 -30.13 9.11
C VAL A 213 4.39 -29.23 8.78
N ALA A 214 4.91 -28.48 9.76
CA ALA A 214 6.09 -27.63 9.58
C ALA A 214 7.37 -28.40 9.20
N ARG A 215 7.50 -29.67 9.64
CA ARG A 215 8.67 -30.50 9.28
C ARG A 215 8.62 -30.99 7.84
N GLN A 216 7.43 -31.06 7.26
CA GLN A 216 7.19 -31.48 5.87
C GLN A 216 7.24 -30.30 4.89
N VAL A 217 7.20 -29.06 5.37
CA VAL A 217 7.24 -27.85 4.55
C VAL A 217 8.68 -27.38 4.33
N SER A 218 9.03 -27.19 3.07
CA SER A 218 10.29 -26.54 2.66
C SER A 218 10.06 -25.06 2.39
N LEU A 219 10.82 -24.18 3.03
CA LEU A 219 10.74 -22.73 2.78
C LEU A 219 11.54 -22.40 1.52
N ILE A 220 10.95 -21.64 0.60
CA ILE A 220 11.56 -21.27 -0.68
C ILE A 220 12.05 -19.81 -0.64
N GLU A 221 11.14 -18.85 -0.49
CA GLU A 221 11.47 -17.42 -0.55
C GLU A 221 10.64 -16.60 0.44
N CYS A 222 11.20 -15.50 0.93
CA CYS A 222 10.48 -14.56 1.78
C CYS A 222 9.66 -13.61 0.91
N ILE A 223 8.34 -13.67 1.03
CA ILE A 223 7.39 -12.89 0.20
C ILE A 223 6.86 -11.65 0.91
N GLY A 224 7.02 -11.56 2.24
CA GLY A 224 6.56 -10.38 2.99
C GLY A 224 7.18 -10.28 4.37
N LYS A 225 7.35 -9.05 4.85
CA LYS A 225 7.76 -8.77 6.23
C LYS A 225 6.74 -7.83 6.86
N GLY A 226 6.13 -8.28 7.95
CA GLY A 226 5.12 -7.55 8.69
C GLY A 226 5.57 -7.23 10.11
N ARG A 227 4.70 -6.53 10.84
CA ARG A 227 4.91 -6.22 12.27
C ARG A 227 5.09 -7.48 13.12
N PHE A 228 4.33 -8.53 12.82
CA PHE A 228 4.22 -9.72 13.65
C PHE A 228 5.07 -10.91 13.16
N GLY A 229 5.86 -10.73 12.10
CA GLY A 229 6.64 -11.81 11.54
C GLY A 229 6.93 -11.67 10.05
N GLU A 230 7.51 -12.73 9.51
CA GLU A 230 7.82 -12.86 8.09
C GLU A 230 6.88 -13.86 7.43
N VAL A 231 6.48 -13.61 6.19
CA VAL A 231 5.70 -14.52 5.37
C VAL A 231 6.61 -15.09 4.29
N TRP A 232 6.61 -16.40 4.17
CA TRP A 232 7.44 -17.15 3.24
C TRP A 232 6.56 -17.96 2.29
N ARG A 233 6.95 -18.05 1.02
CA ARG A 233 6.45 -19.11 0.14
C ARG A 233 7.18 -20.40 0.49
N GLY A 234 6.44 -21.47 0.68
CA GLY A 234 6.97 -22.81 0.90
C GLY A 234 6.33 -23.85 -0.02
N LEU A 235 6.91 -25.05 -0.03
CA LEU A 235 6.36 -26.22 -0.72
C LEU A 235 5.88 -27.24 0.29
N TYR A 236 4.63 -27.67 0.16
CA TYR A 236 4.02 -28.75 0.94
C TYR A 236 3.46 -29.81 -0.01
N HIS A 237 4.02 -31.02 0.00
CA HIS A 237 3.63 -32.10 -0.94
C HIS A 237 3.62 -31.70 -2.42
N GLY A 238 4.49 -30.78 -2.84
CA GLY A 238 4.55 -30.29 -4.22
C GLY A 238 3.67 -29.07 -4.51
N GLU A 239 2.82 -28.67 -3.56
CA GLU A 239 1.94 -27.50 -3.68
C GLU A 239 2.53 -26.27 -2.99
N ASN A 240 2.30 -25.09 -3.58
CA ASN A 240 2.74 -23.83 -2.99
C ASN A 240 1.87 -23.48 -1.78
N VAL A 241 2.52 -23.15 -0.66
CA VAL A 241 1.89 -22.69 0.57
C VAL A 241 2.49 -21.38 1.05
N ALA A 242 1.72 -20.58 1.77
CA ALA A 242 2.21 -19.40 2.48
C ALA A 242 2.43 -19.76 3.95
N VAL A 243 3.62 -19.46 4.46
CA VAL A 243 4.03 -19.74 5.84
C VAL A 243 4.33 -18.43 6.54
N LYS A 244 3.44 -18.03 7.45
CA LYS A 244 3.68 -16.88 8.33
C LYS A 244 4.40 -17.36 9.58
N ILE A 245 5.63 -16.88 9.76
CA ILE A 245 6.53 -17.26 10.85
C ILE A 245 6.54 -16.14 11.89
N PHE A 246 6.07 -16.45 13.09
CA PHE A 246 6.09 -15.57 14.25
C PHE A 246 7.28 -15.90 15.15
N SER A 247 7.79 -14.88 15.81
CA SER A 247 8.74 -15.02 16.92
C SER A 247 8.02 -15.59 18.13
N SER A 248 8.73 -16.31 19.00
CA SER A 248 8.21 -16.73 20.31
C SER A 248 7.74 -15.57 21.18
N ARG A 249 8.21 -14.34 20.93
CA ARG A 249 7.73 -13.12 21.60
C ARG A 249 6.31 -12.72 21.21
N ASP A 250 5.85 -13.15 20.04
CA ASP A 250 4.54 -12.82 19.46
C ASP A 250 3.56 -14.00 19.58
N GLU A 251 3.79 -14.92 20.53
CA GLU A 251 2.97 -16.12 20.75
C GLU A 251 1.48 -15.80 20.93
N ALA A 252 1.14 -14.77 21.70
CA ALA A 252 -0.25 -14.36 21.88
C ALA A 252 -0.94 -13.92 20.56
N SER A 253 -0.16 -13.38 19.61
CA SER A 253 -0.68 -13.00 18.28
C SER A 253 -0.90 -14.24 17.42
N TRP A 254 0.07 -15.17 17.42
CA TRP A 254 -0.04 -16.45 16.72
C TRP A 254 -1.19 -17.31 17.26
N ALA A 255 -1.33 -17.40 18.59
CA ALA A 255 -2.37 -18.18 19.24
C ALA A 255 -3.77 -17.65 18.88
N ARG A 256 -3.97 -16.33 18.95
CA ARG A 256 -5.23 -15.70 18.56
C ARG A 256 -5.57 -15.93 17.09
N GLU A 257 -4.60 -15.76 16.19
CA GLU A 257 -4.83 -15.96 14.75
C GLU A 257 -5.11 -17.44 14.43
N SER A 258 -4.39 -18.36 15.08
CA SER A 258 -4.62 -19.81 14.97
C SER A 258 -6.00 -20.21 15.51
N GLU A 259 -6.44 -19.64 16.64
CA GLU A 259 -7.77 -19.86 17.22
C GLU A 259 -8.87 -19.40 16.26
N ILE A 260 -8.73 -18.21 15.68
CA ILE A 260 -9.68 -17.69 14.68
C ILE A 260 -9.76 -18.65 13.50
N TYR A 261 -8.63 -19.03 12.89
CA TYR A 261 -8.63 -19.92 11.73
C TYR A 261 -9.16 -21.33 12.01
N ASN A 262 -9.02 -21.82 13.25
CA ASN A 262 -9.59 -23.10 13.70
C ASN A 262 -11.08 -23.02 14.07
N THR A 263 -11.72 -21.85 13.97
CA THR A 263 -13.15 -21.72 14.27
C THR A 263 -13.99 -22.60 13.33
N VAL A 264 -14.93 -23.34 13.92
CA VAL A 264 -15.82 -24.25 13.19
C VAL A 264 -16.66 -23.46 12.16
N LEU A 265 -16.86 -24.05 10.98
CA LEU A 265 -17.59 -23.45 9.85
C LEU A 265 -17.00 -22.12 9.33
N LEU A 266 -15.75 -21.78 9.64
CA LEU A 266 -15.10 -20.57 9.10
C LEU A 266 -14.72 -20.72 7.61
N ARG A 267 -14.44 -21.94 7.15
CA ARG A 267 -14.00 -22.20 5.77
C ARG A 267 -15.02 -21.68 4.74
N HIS A 268 -14.53 -20.91 3.77
CA HIS A 268 -15.33 -20.29 2.71
C HIS A 268 -14.42 -19.93 1.52
N GLU A 269 -14.95 -19.89 0.29
CA GLU A 269 -14.17 -19.61 -0.92
C GLU A 269 -13.48 -18.24 -0.92
N ASN A 270 -14.05 -17.26 -0.22
CA ASN A 270 -13.52 -15.90 -0.10
C ASN A 270 -12.92 -15.60 1.28
N ILE A 271 -12.52 -16.65 2.01
CA ILE A 271 -11.70 -16.58 3.22
C ILE A 271 -10.43 -17.38 2.98
N LEU A 272 -9.28 -16.83 3.37
CA LEU A 272 -8.00 -17.47 3.15
C LEU A 272 -7.98 -18.90 3.72
N GLY A 273 -7.65 -19.86 2.85
CA GLY A 273 -7.63 -21.27 3.20
C GLY A 273 -6.54 -21.58 4.22
N PHE A 274 -6.95 -21.89 5.44
CA PHE A 274 -6.07 -22.34 6.52
C PHE A 274 -5.77 -23.84 6.39
N LEU A 275 -4.49 -24.18 6.48
CA LEU A 275 -4.01 -25.57 6.45
C LEU A 275 -3.68 -26.06 7.85
N ALA A 276 -2.76 -25.37 8.54
CA ALA A 276 -2.28 -25.78 9.84
C ALA A 276 -1.61 -24.64 10.61
N SER A 277 -1.56 -24.78 11.93
CA SER A 277 -0.71 -24.00 12.83
C SER A 277 0.22 -24.98 13.55
N ASP A 278 1.52 -24.66 13.64
CA ASP A 278 2.51 -25.60 14.16
C ASP A 278 3.66 -24.86 14.87
N MET A 279 4.36 -25.54 15.78
CA MET A 279 5.50 -25.01 16.51
C MET A 279 6.74 -25.83 16.14
N THR A 280 7.75 -25.16 15.59
CA THR A 280 9.00 -25.82 15.18
C THR A 280 10.20 -25.15 15.83
N SER A 281 11.21 -25.93 16.19
CA SER A 281 12.52 -25.41 16.58
C SER A 281 13.44 -25.43 15.36
N ARG A 282 13.90 -24.27 14.90
CA ARG A 282 14.93 -24.15 13.86
C ARG A 282 16.00 -23.16 14.33
N ASN A 283 17.27 -23.46 14.07
CA ASN A 283 18.42 -22.61 14.45
C ASN A 283 18.44 -22.26 15.96
N SER A 284 18.08 -23.23 16.81
CA SER A 284 17.97 -23.05 18.28
C SER A 284 16.96 -21.96 18.70
N CYS A 285 15.97 -21.67 17.86
CA CYS A 285 14.89 -20.74 18.15
C CYS A 285 13.54 -21.40 17.88
N THR A 286 12.60 -21.22 18.80
CA THR A 286 11.20 -21.62 18.61
C THR A 286 10.53 -20.67 17.63
N GLN A 287 10.02 -21.23 16.54
CA GLN A 287 9.26 -20.54 15.52
C GLN A 287 7.83 -21.04 15.54
N LEU A 288 6.88 -20.12 15.50
CA LEU A 288 5.45 -20.42 15.48
C LEU A 288 4.97 -20.20 14.05
N TRP A 289 4.47 -21.24 13.41
CA TRP A 289 4.10 -21.23 12.00
C TRP A 289 2.58 -21.21 11.88
N LEU A 290 2.09 -20.39 10.96
CA LEU A 290 0.72 -20.41 10.47
C LEU A 290 0.79 -20.66 8.95
N ILE A 291 0.22 -21.77 8.50
CA ILE A 291 0.35 -22.27 7.13
C ILE A 291 -1.00 -22.13 6.44
N THR A 292 -1.02 -21.44 5.30
CA THR A 292 -2.21 -21.18 4.49
C THR A 292 -1.95 -21.48 3.02
N HIS A 293 -3.02 -21.51 2.21
CA HIS A 293 -2.86 -21.51 0.76
C HIS A 293 -2.07 -20.30 0.28
N TYR A 294 -1.28 -20.51 -0.77
CA TYR A 294 -0.53 -19.46 -1.46
C TYR A 294 -1.36 -18.90 -2.61
N HIS A 295 -1.34 -17.57 -2.75
CA HIS A 295 -1.97 -16.85 -3.86
C HIS A 295 -0.90 -16.10 -4.64
N GLU A 296 -0.72 -16.47 -5.91
CA GLU A 296 0.38 -15.99 -6.75
C GLU A 296 0.27 -14.50 -7.13
N HIS A 297 -0.95 -13.98 -7.23
CA HIS A 297 -1.19 -12.56 -7.49
C HIS A 297 -1.00 -11.67 -6.24
N GLY A 298 -0.77 -12.29 -5.09
CA GLY A 298 -0.48 -11.61 -3.84
C GLY A 298 -1.69 -10.83 -3.32
N SER A 299 -1.42 -9.68 -2.70
CA SER A 299 -2.49 -8.85 -2.16
C SER A 299 -3.21 -8.06 -3.25
N LEU A 300 -4.47 -7.70 -3.01
CA LEU A 300 -5.24 -6.81 -3.87
C LEU A 300 -4.52 -5.47 -4.08
N TYR A 301 -3.79 -4.98 -3.07
CA TYR A 301 -2.92 -3.82 -3.23
C TYR A 301 -1.83 -4.03 -4.29
N ASP A 302 -1.14 -5.17 -4.27
CA ASP A 302 -0.09 -5.48 -5.24
C ASP A 302 -0.68 -5.71 -6.64
N PHE A 303 -1.82 -6.39 -6.71
CA PHE A 303 -2.52 -6.66 -7.96
C PHE A 303 -2.97 -5.37 -8.67
N LEU A 304 -3.60 -4.44 -7.95
CA LEU A 304 -4.10 -3.18 -8.52
C LEU A 304 -2.98 -2.21 -8.91
N ASN A 305 -1.80 -2.30 -8.29
CA ASN A 305 -0.65 -1.49 -8.68
C ASN A 305 0.04 -2.00 -9.95
N ARG A 306 -0.20 -3.26 -10.33
CA ARG A 306 0.44 -3.90 -11.49
C ARG A 306 -0.50 -4.04 -12.68
N ASN A 307 -1.81 -4.02 -12.45
CA ASN A 307 -2.82 -4.32 -13.45
C ASN A 307 -3.87 -3.20 -13.53
N VAL A 308 -4.31 -2.90 -14.76
CA VAL A 308 -5.54 -2.14 -14.99
C VAL A 308 -6.69 -3.14 -15.05
N VAL A 309 -7.75 -2.88 -14.28
CA VAL A 309 -8.86 -3.81 -14.10
C VAL A 309 -10.07 -3.32 -14.89
N ASP A 310 -10.68 -4.20 -15.68
CA ASP A 310 -11.90 -3.91 -16.41
C ASP A 310 -13.14 -3.98 -15.50
N LYS A 311 -14.30 -3.55 -16.01
CA LYS A 311 -15.54 -3.49 -15.20
C LYS A 311 -15.95 -4.86 -14.67
N GLU A 312 -15.80 -5.93 -15.46
CA GLU A 312 -16.21 -7.26 -15.05
C GLU A 312 -15.32 -7.78 -13.92
N THR A 313 -14.01 -7.69 -14.07
CA THR A 313 -13.07 -8.12 -13.03
C THR A 313 -13.21 -7.29 -11.76
N MET A 314 -13.46 -5.97 -11.88
CA MET A 314 -13.71 -5.10 -10.73
C MET A 314 -14.94 -5.58 -9.93
N LEU A 315 -16.03 -5.93 -10.62
CA LEU A 315 -17.23 -6.46 -9.97
C LEU A 315 -16.97 -7.81 -9.31
N LYS A 316 -16.20 -8.71 -9.94
CA LYS A 316 -15.81 -9.99 -9.35
C LYS A 316 -15.02 -9.81 -8.06
N LEU A 317 -13.99 -8.94 -8.06
CA LEU A 317 -13.18 -8.62 -6.88
C LEU A 317 -14.01 -8.02 -5.74
N MET A 318 -14.93 -7.11 -6.07
CA MET A 318 -15.83 -6.51 -5.07
C MET A 318 -16.80 -7.53 -4.49
N HIS A 319 -17.41 -8.35 -5.35
CA HIS A 319 -18.39 -9.35 -4.95
C HIS A 319 -17.76 -10.41 -4.05
N SER A 320 -16.60 -10.96 -4.43
CA SER A 320 -15.89 -11.97 -3.64
C SER A 320 -15.47 -11.42 -2.26
N ALA A 321 -14.90 -10.21 -2.22
CA ALA A 321 -14.52 -9.57 -0.96
C ALA A 321 -15.75 -9.32 -0.04
N ALA A 322 -16.86 -8.85 -0.61
CA ALA A 322 -18.10 -8.65 0.14
C ALA A 322 -18.68 -9.98 0.64
N SER A 323 -18.68 -11.03 -0.19
CA SER A 323 -19.13 -12.37 0.16
C SER A 323 -18.35 -12.96 1.35
N GLY A 324 -17.02 -12.86 1.34
CA GLY A 324 -16.18 -13.26 2.47
C GLY A 324 -16.47 -12.46 3.74
N LEU A 325 -16.68 -11.15 3.63
CA LEU A 325 -16.98 -10.31 4.80
C LEU A 325 -18.37 -10.60 5.39
N VAL A 326 -19.37 -10.85 4.54
CA VAL A 326 -20.70 -11.30 4.98
C VAL A 326 -20.58 -12.62 5.72
N HIS A 327 -19.84 -13.59 5.19
CA HIS A 327 -19.62 -14.87 5.87
C HIS A 327 -18.97 -14.71 7.25
N LEU A 328 -17.97 -13.83 7.38
CA LEU A 328 -17.37 -13.52 8.69
C LEU A 328 -18.39 -12.95 9.67
N HIS A 329 -19.19 -11.98 9.23
CA HIS A 329 -20.15 -11.27 10.08
C HIS A 329 -21.40 -12.08 10.43
N THR A 330 -21.82 -13.02 9.59
CA THR A 330 -23.02 -13.82 9.83
C THR A 330 -22.76 -14.87 10.89
N GLU A 331 -23.53 -14.85 11.97
CA GLU A 331 -23.55 -15.94 12.94
C GLU A 331 -24.26 -17.16 12.34
N ILE A 332 -23.67 -18.35 12.50
CA ILE A 332 -24.23 -19.61 12.01
C ILE A 332 -24.62 -20.44 13.23
N PHE A 333 -25.91 -20.67 13.40
CA PHE A 333 -26.45 -21.45 14.53
C PHE A 333 -26.26 -22.96 14.32
N GLY A 334 -25.96 -23.68 15.40
CA GLY A 334 -25.75 -25.12 15.41
C GLY A 334 -25.09 -25.59 16.70
N THR A 335 -24.91 -26.90 16.87
CA THR A 335 -24.22 -27.50 18.04
C THR A 335 -22.76 -27.04 18.17
N GLN A 336 -22.12 -26.74 17.04
CA GLN A 336 -20.80 -26.14 16.92
C GLN A 336 -20.91 -24.93 15.98
N GLY A 337 -21.76 -23.96 16.34
CA GLY A 337 -22.03 -22.78 15.52
C GLY A 337 -20.81 -21.89 15.30
N LYS A 338 -20.83 -21.08 14.23
CA LYS A 338 -19.82 -20.03 13.99
C LYS A 338 -20.31 -18.71 14.60
N PRO A 339 -19.59 -18.08 15.54
CA PRO A 339 -19.96 -16.76 16.02
C PRO A 339 -19.80 -15.70 14.91
N ALA A 340 -20.43 -14.54 15.08
CA ALA A 340 -20.16 -13.37 14.25
C ALA A 340 -18.74 -12.85 14.54
N ILE A 341 -17.90 -12.73 13.50
CA ILE A 341 -16.49 -12.36 13.62
C ILE A 341 -16.26 -11.03 12.90
N ALA A 342 -15.81 -10.00 13.61
CA ALA A 342 -15.36 -8.76 12.99
C ALA A 342 -13.85 -8.81 12.68
N HIS A 343 -13.46 -8.59 11.43
CA HIS A 343 -12.05 -8.64 11.02
C HIS A 343 -11.17 -7.52 11.61
N ARG A 344 -11.73 -6.31 11.79
CA ARG A 344 -11.09 -5.12 12.41
C ARG A 344 -9.89 -4.49 11.70
N ASP A 345 -9.26 -5.17 10.74
CA ASP A 345 -8.15 -4.60 9.93
C ASP A 345 -8.36 -4.81 8.42
N ILE A 346 -9.56 -4.53 7.91
CA ILE A 346 -9.85 -4.67 6.48
C ILE A 346 -9.14 -3.55 5.70
N LYS A 347 -8.25 -3.96 4.79
CA LYS A 347 -7.50 -3.10 3.85
C LYS A 347 -7.03 -3.93 2.65
N SER A 348 -6.68 -3.26 1.55
CA SER A 348 -6.26 -3.94 0.30
C SER A 348 -5.02 -4.84 0.44
N LYS A 349 -4.17 -4.61 1.45
CA LYS A 349 -3.02 -5.49 1.76
C LYS A 349 -3.41 -6.81 2.45
N ASN A 350 -4.62 -6.90 3.01
CA ASN A 350 -5.12 -8.06 3.75
C ASN A 350 -6.18 -8.86 2.95
N ILE A 351 -6.37 -8.53 1.67
CA ILE A 351 -7.24 -9.26 0.74
C ILE A 351 -6.31 -9.83 -0.33
N LEU A 352 -6.45 -11.12 -0.66
CA LEU A 352 -5.63 -11.80 -1.68
C LEU A 352 -6.43 -11.97 -2.97
N VAL A 353 -5.71 -12.02 -4.10
CA VAL A 353 -6.27 -12.26 -5.44
C VAL A 353 -5.86 -13.63 -5.93
#